data_AF-T1A3X8-F1
#
_entry.id   AF-T1A3X8-F1
#
_cell.length_a   1.000
_cell.length_b   1.000
_cell.length_c   1.000
_cell.angle_alpha   90.00
_cell.angle_beta   90.00
_cell.angle_gamma   90.00
#
_symmetry.space_group_name_H-M   'P 1'
#
loop_
_entity.id
_entity.type
_entity.pdbx_description
1 polymer ?
#
loop_
_entity_poly.entity_id
_entity_poly.type
_entity_poly.pdbx_seq_one_letter_code
_entity_poly.pdbx_strand_id
1 'polypeptide(L)' 'MEEGQSDLGGRVTVNPRGGLLGCGHPLGATGVAQAVEILGQLQGTAPSGRQVPGATVALQHNLSGSANVHSLLLWRREN' A
#
# COMPACT_ATOMS: atom_id res chain seq x y z
N MET A 1 -4.32 -5.81 -16.51
CA MET A 1 -4.26 -4.39 -16.13
C MET A 1 -3.90 -3.63 -17.39
N GLU A 2 -4.46 -2.44 -17.60
CA GLU A 2 -3.89 -1.54 -18.62
C GLU A 2 -2.46 -1.19 -18.23
N GLU A 3 -1.58 -1.10 -19.22
CA GLU A 3 -0.14 -0.92 -19.03
C GLU A 3 0.16 0.34 -18.20
N GLY A 4 1.00 0.20 -17.16
CA GLY A 4 1.50 1.31 -16.34
C GLY A 4 0.53 1.90 -15.30
N GLN A 5 -0.76 1.54 -15.31
CA GLN A 5 -1.77 2.19 -14.44
C GLN A 5 -1.57 1.90 -12.94
N SER A 6 -0.98 0.75 -12.61
CA SER A 6 -0.69 0.33 -11.24
C SER A 6 0.68 0.75 -10.72
N ASP A 7 1.51 1.30 -11.59
CA ASP A 7 2.92 1.55 -11.29
C ASP A 7 3.07 2.80 -10.41
N LEU A 8 4.31 3.06 -9.97
CA LEU A 8 4.62 4.29 -9.24
C LEU A 8 4.33 5.51 -10.13
N GLY A 9 3.38 6.35 -9.71
CA GLY A 9 2.93 7.49 -10.51
C GLY A 9 1.86 7.18 -11.57
N GLY A 10 1.42 5.92 -11.68
CA GLY A 10 0.23 5.54 -12.44
C GLY A 10 -1.07 6.06 -11.80
N ARG A 11 -2.22 5.77 -12.42
CA ARG A 11 -3.54 6.21 -11.92
C ARG A 11 -3.82 5.76 -10.48
N VAL A 12 -3.44 4.54 -10.13
CA VAL A 12 -3.50 4.04 -8.75
C VAL A 12 -2.25 3.21 -8.49
N THR A 13 -1.25 3.81 -7.84
CA THR A 13 -0.06 3.05 -7.46
C THR A 13 -0.41 1.92 -6.48
N VAL A 14 -0.06 0.69 -6.84
CA VAL A 14 -0.30 -0.51 -6.03
C VAL A 14 1.01 -1.01 -5.46
N ASN A 15 1.05 -1.26 -4.15
CA ASN A 15 2.18 -1.88 -3.46
C ASN A 15 3.55 -1.23 -3.79
N PRO A 16 3.75 0.09 -3.60
CA PRO A 16 5.00 0.79 -3.94
C PRO A 16 6.24 0.25 -3.20
N ARG A 17 6.05 -0.46 -2.07
CA ARG A 17 7.11 -1.17 -1.34
C ARG A 17 7.46 -2.54 -1.95
N GLY A 18 6.80 -2.96 -3.02
CA GLY A 18 6.94 -4.28 -3.66
C GLY A 18 5.93 -5.34 -3.20
N GLY A 19 5.07 -5.02 -2.22
CA GLY A 19 4.03 -5.94 -1.73
C GLY A 19 4.60 -7.23 -1.15
N LEU A 20 3.78 -8.28 -1.08
CA LEU A 20 4.20 -9.59 -0.56
C LEU A 20 5.32 -10.22 -1.41
N LEU A 21 5.32 -9.96 -2.73
CA LEU A 21 6.33 -10.50 -3.64
C LEU A 21 7.72 -9.90 -3.38
N GLY A 22 7.80 -8.59 -3.12
CA GLY A 22 9.07 -7.89 -2.89
C GLY A 22 9.53 -7.89 -1.42
N CYS A 23 8.60 -7.92 -0.46
CA CYS A 23 8.92 -7.80 0.97
C CYS A 23 8.72 -9.10 1.78
N GLY A 24 8.12 -10.13 1.18
CA GLY A 24 7.71 -11.35 1.90
C GLY A 24 6.39 -11.21 2.66
N HIS A 25 5.96 -12.30 3.28
CA HIS A 25 4.67 -12.41 3.97
C HIS A 25 4.79 -13.12 5.34
N PRO A 26 5.30 -12.42 6.37
CA PRO A 26 5.16 -12.91 7.74
C PRO A 26 3.68 -12.83 8.17
N LEU A 27 3.16 -13.99 8.59
CA LEU A 27 1.79 -14.13 9.12
C LEU A 27 1.57 -13.14 10.28
N GLY A 28 0.42 -12.46 10.28
CA GLY A 28 0.06 -11.44 11.27
C GLY A 28 0.76 -10.08 11.08
N ALA A 29 2.05 -10.05 10.77
CA ALA A 29 2.81 -8.79 10.65
C ALA A 29 2.57 -8.05 9.32
N THR A 30 2.07 -8.72 8.29
CA THR A 30 1.83 -8.11 6.97
C THR A 30 0.88 -6.90 7.04
N GLY A 31 -0.23 -7.00 7.78
CA GLY A 31 -1.18 -5.89 7.90
C GLY A 31 -0.58 -4.65 8.57
N VAL A 32 0.27 -4.86 9.59
CA VAL A 32 0.99 -3.77 10.26
C VAL A 32 2.03 -3.16 9.33
N ALA A 33 2.78 -3.98 8.58
CA ALA A 33 3.76 -3.50 7.61
C ALA A 33 3.12 -2.66 6.49
N GLN A 34 1.91 -3.03 6.05
CA GLN A 34 1.12 -2.23 5.10
C GLN A 34 0.67 -0.89 5.72
N ALA A 35 0.22 -0.88 6.97
CA ALA A 35 -0.17 0.34 7.67
C ALA A 35 1.03 1.31 7.86
N VAL A 36 2.19 0.79 8.25
CA VAL A 36 3.44 1.59 8.37
C VAL A 36 3.82 2.21 7.04
N GLU A 37 3.70 1.44 5.95
CA GLU A 37 3.95 1.92 4.60
C GLU A 37 3.00 3.05 4.21
N ILE A 38 1.69 2.85 4.41
CA ILE A 38 0.67 3.86 4.09
C ILE A 38 0.89 5.13 4.90
N LEU A 39 1.22 5.01 6.18
CA LEU A 39 1.52 6.16 7.03
C LEU A 39 2.68 6.97 6.47
N GLY A 40 3.77 6.31 6.08
CA GLY A 40 4.92 6.98 5.46
C GLY A 40 4.57 7.66 4.14
N GLN A 41 3.77 7.01 3.29
CA GLN A 41 3.30 7.59 2.03
C GLN A 41 2.47 8.85 2.26
N LEU A 42 1.49 8.79 3.15
CA LEU A 42 0.62 9.92 3.47
C LEU A 42 1.38 11.04 4.18
N GLN A 43 2.40 10.73 4.98
CA GLN A 43 3.22 11.75 5.63
C GLN A 43 4.29 12.35 4.70
N GLY A 44 4.52 11.78 3.51
CA GLY A 44 5.61 12.20 2.62
C GLY A 44 6.99 11.79 3.12
N THR A 45 7.07 10.75 3.97
CA THR A 45 8.30 10.25 4.59
C THR A 45 8.72 8.88 4.06
N ALA A 46 8.03 8.35 3.03
CA ALA A 46 8.46 7.11 2.39
C ALA A 46 9.81 7.34 1.68
N PRO A 47 10.68 6.30 1.59
CA PRO A 47 11.95 6.38 0.87
C PRO A 47 11.76 6.93 -0.55
N SER A 48 12.64 7.85 -0.96
CA SER A 48 12.49 8.67 -2.17
C SER A 48 12.24 7.87 -3.46
N GLY A 49 12.83 6.68 -3.59
CA GLY A 49 12.64 5.81 -4.76
C GLY A 49 11.24 5.18 -4.88
N ARG A 50 10.34 5.40 -3.92
CA ARG A 50 9.01 4.79 -3.87
C ARG A 50 7.92 5.67 -3.25
N GLN A 51 8.18 6.95 -3.04
CA GLN A 51 7.17 7.91 -2.57
C GLN A 51 6.17 8.20 -3.68
N VAL A 52 4.87 8.04 -3.39
CA VAL A 52 3.78 8.38 -4.30
C VAL A 52 3.54 9.90 -4.24
N PRO A 53 3.68 10.63 -5.35
CA PRO A 53 3.49 12.08 -5.37
C PRO A 53 2.04 12.46 -5.01
N GLY A 54 1.88 13.41 -4.08
CA GLY A 54 0.57 13.95 -3.73
C GLY A 54 -0.40 12.98 -3.05
N ALA A 55 0.09 11.89 -2.47
CA ALA A 55 -0.77 10.92 -1.77
C ALA A 55 -1.53 11.57 -0.60
N THR A 56 -2.86 11.57 -0.68
CA THR A 56 -3.76 12.07 0.38
C THR A 56 -4.78 11.02 0.85
N VAL A 57 -4.96 9.96 0.06
CA VAL A 57 -5.83 8.83 0.38
C VAL A 57 -5.12 7.52 0.06
N ALA A 58 -5.37 6.48 0.84
CA ALA A 58 -4.83 5.15 0.60
C ALA A 58 -5.81 4.06 1.03
N LEU A 59 -5.79 2.91 0.35
CA LEU A 59 -6.56 1.74 0.71
C LEU A 59 -5.60 0.61 1.10
N GLN A 60 -5.78 0.07 2.30
CA GLN A 60 -5.18 -1.19 2.69
C GLN A 60 -6.19 -2.30 2.45
N HIS A 61 -5.78 -3.34 1.73
CA HIS A 61 -6.55 -4.58 1.58
C HIS A 61 -5.71 -5.76 2.06
N ASN A 62 -6.16 -6.41 3.12
CA ASN A 62 -5.60 -7.65 3.60
C ASN A 62 -6.57 -8.79 3.34
N LEU A 63 -6.02 -9.91 2.88
CA LEU A 63 -6.75 -11.12 2.53
C LEU A 63 -6.12 -12.28 3.30
N SER A 64 -6.96 -13.11 3.92
CA SER A 64 -6.53 -14.27 4.71
C SER A 64 -7.29 -15.53 4.30
N GLY A 65 -6.60 -16.67 4.46
CA GLY A 65 -7.07 -17.97 3.95
C GLY A 65 -7.21 -17.97 2.42
N SER A 66 -8.07 -18.84 1.89
CA SER A 66 -8.39 -18.92 0.46
C SER A 66 -9.40 -17.85 0.05
N ALA A 67 -9.11 -16.57 0.33
CA ALA A 67 -10.00 -15.43 0.10
C ALA A 67 -11.33 -15.47 0.90
N ASN A 68 -11.32 -16.09 2.08
CA ASN A 68 -12.52 -16.21 2.92
C ASN A 68 -12.71 -15.01 3.85
N VAL A 69 -11.63 -14.29 4.16
CA VAL A 69 -11.65 -13.14 5.07
C VAL A 69 -10.90 -12.00 4.41
N HIS A 70 -11.57 -10.85 4.36
CA HIS A 70 -11.01 -9.60 3.86
C HIS A 70 -11.13 -8.53 4.91
N SER A 71 -10.07 -7.75 5.09
CA SER A 71 -10.13 -6.49 5.83
C SER A 71 -9.68 -5.35 4.94
N LEU A 72 -10.47 -4.28 4.96
CA LEU A 72 -10.25 -3.06 4.19
C LEU A 72 -10.14 -1.88 5.17
N LEU A 73 -9.10 -1.07 5.02
CA LEU A 73 -8.95 0.18 5.76
C LEU A 73 -8.73 1.31 4.76
N LEU A 74 -9.58 2.34 4.82
CA LEU A 74 -9.40 3.58 4.08
C LEU A 74 -8.70 4.59 4.98
N TRP A 75 -7.59 5.11 4.50
CA TRP A 75 -6.78 6.10 5.17
C TRP A 75 -6.89 7.42 4.42
N ARG A 76 -6.99 8.53 5.16
CA ARG A 76 -6.99 9.87 4.60
C ARG A 76 -6.12 10.78 5.46
N ARG A 77 -5.28 11.58 4.81
CA ARG A 77 -4.62 12.72 5.45
C ARG A 77 -5.54 13.93 5.34
N GLU A 78 -5.89 14.50 6.49
CA GLU A 78 -6.52 15.82 6.55
C GLU A 78 -5.45 16.91 6.53
N ASN A 79 -5.74 18.01 5.85
CA ASN A 79 -4.85 19.17 5.74
C ASN A 79 -5.14 20.18 6.84
#